data_AF-A0A7V5Q064-F1
#
_entry.id   AF-A0A7V5Q064-F1
#
_cell.length_a   1.000
_cell.length_b   1.000
_cell.length_c   1.000
_cell.angle_alpha   90.00
_cell.angle_beta   90.00
_cell.angle_gamma   90.00
#
_symmetry.space_group_name_H-M   'P 1'
#
loop_
_entity.id
_entity.type
_entity.pdbx_description
1 polymer ?
#
loop_
_entity_poly.entity_id
_entity_poly.type
_entity_poly.pdbx_seq_one_letter_code
_entity_poly.pdbx_strand_id
1 'polypeptide(L)'
;MRTSSGLLRPNQIINAPRRTTHGIQKNMTSYKPDQGRMVRMAAFWSCTLLALFGCTSLHTTLVANFESMEGAIAGIVIPIVSVQVSGAFLISTTLFAVIVYVIHRWQQTPKTAELLIETEAELKKVTWPSVDEVMNSSIVVIIFVITLMGFLAGADWVLGRVFTRILLGTVG
;
A
#
# COMPACT_ATOMS: atom_id res chain seq x y z
N MET A 1 -36.47 -59.62 -49.46
CA MET A 1 -35.58 -58.82 -48.60
C MET A 1 -35.97 -57.36 -48.78
N ARG A 2 -36.92 -56.80 -48.02
CA ARG A 2 -36.71 -55.92 -46.83
C ARG A 2 -35.40 -55.14 -46.95
N THR A 3 -35.40 -53.81 -47.02
CA THR A 3 -35.67 -52.97 -45.84
C THR A 3 -36.17 -51.57 -46.18
N SER A 4 -37.22 -51.18 -45.45
CA SER A 4 -37.94 -49.91 -45.48
C SER A 4 -37.10 -48.74 -44.98
N SER A 5 -37.21 -47.64 -45.70
CA SER A 5 -37.09 -46.25 -45.27
C SER A 5 -37.44 -46.03 -43.79
N GLY A 6 -36.43 -45.74 -42.97
CA GLY A 6 -36.56 -45.38 -41.57
C GLY A 6 -36.95 -43.92 -41.40
N LEU A 7 -38.23 -43.63 -41.63
CA LEU A 7 -38.87 -42.36 -41.30
C LEU A 7 -39.05 -42.32 -39.76
N LEU A 8 -38.27 -41.48 -39.08
CA LEU A 8 -38.31 -41.34 -37.63
C LEU A 8 -39.70 -40.84 -37.21
N ARG A 9 -40.37 -41.58 -36.30
CA ARG A 9 -41.70 -41.20 -35.79
C ARG A 9 -41.60 -39.91 -34.95
N PRO A 10 -42.57 -38.97 -35.06
CA PRO A 10 -42.53 -37.68 -34.34
C PRO A 10 -42.33 -37.83 -32.82
N ASN A 11 -42.84 -38.91 -32.24
CA ASN A 11 -42.81 -39.18 -30.81
C ASN A 11 -41.42 -39.61 -30.26
N GLN A 12 -40.45 -39.89 -31.15
CA GLN A 12 -39.07 -40.23 -30.75
C GLN A 12 -38.16 -39.00 -30.65
N ILE A 13 -38.59 -37.84 -31.18
CA ILE A 13 -37.83 -36.58 -31.09
C ILE A 13 -37.97 -35.97 -29.69
N ILE A 14 -39.11 -36.20 -29.03
CA ILE A 14 -39.48 -35.57 -27.74
C ILE A 14 -38.72 -36.19 -26.56
N ASN A 15 -38.35 -37.48 -26.66
CA ASN A 15 -37.62 -38.22 -25.62
C ASN A 15 -36.14 -38.44 -25.94
N ALA A 16 -35.57 -37.70 -26.90
CA ALA A 16 -34.13 -37.71 -27.07
C ALA A 16 -33.49 -37.20 -25.78
N PRO A 17 -32.57 -37.96 -25.13
CA PRO A 17 -31.84 -37.44 -24.00
C PRO A 17 -31.15 -36.17 -24.48
N ARG A 18 -31.51 -35.03 -23.87
CA ARG A 18 -30.84 -33.76 -24.11
C ARG A 18 -29.38 -34.04 -23.82
N ARG A 19 -28.54 -34.21 -24.85
CA ARG A 19 -27.09 -34.28 -24.68
C ARG A 19 -26.74 -32.94 -24.06
N THR A 20 -26.64 -32.92 -22.74
CA THR A 20 -25.85 -31.94 -22.03
C THR A 20 -24.46 -32.15 -22.56
N THR A 21 -24.14 -31.42 -23.62
CA THR A 21 -22.78 -31.02 -23.88
C THR A 21 -22.37 -30.19 -22.67
N HIS A 22 -22.08 -30.88 -21.56
CA HIS A 22 -20.95 -30.57 -20.69
C HIS A 22 -19.67 -30.81 -21.52
N GLY A 23 -19.62 -30.20 -22.72
CA GLY A 23 -18.38 -29.86 -23.34
C GLY A 23 -17.77 -28.90 -22.36
N ILE A 24 -16.83 -29.42 -21.56
CA ILE A 24 -15.55 -28.77 -21.31
C ILE A 24 -15.71 -27.25 -21.40
N GLN A 25 -16.49 -26.69 -20.46
CA GLN A 25 -16.21 -25.36 -19.95
C GLN A 25 -14.89 -25.56 -19.23
N LYS A 26 -13.82 -25.66 -20.03
CA LYS A 26 -12.53 -25.17 -19.60
C LYS A 26 -12.87 -23.73 -19.32
N ASN A 27 -13.15 -23.46 -18.05
CA ASN A 27 -13.03 -22.14 -17.48
C ASN A 27 -11.60 -21.78 -17.85
N MET A 28 -11.43 -21.20 -19.03
CA MET A 28 -10.27 -20.43 -19.39
C MET A 28 -10.40 -19.31 -18.40
N THR A 29 -9.83 -19.53 -17.21
CA THR A 29 -9.51 -18.52 -16.24
C THR A 29 -8.83 -17.47 -17.08
N SER A 30 -9.62 -16.47 -17.50
CA SER A 30 -9.15 -15.34 -18.24
C SER A 30 -8.36 -14.54 -17.24
N TYR A 31 -7.19 -15.06 -16.89
CA TYR A 31 -6.15 -14.39 -16.16
C TYR A 31 -5.81 -13.21 -17.06
N LYS A 32 -6.47 -12.07 -16.82
CA LYS A 32 -6.18 -10.86 -17.57
C LYS A 32 -4.72 -10.58 -17.25
N PRO A 33 -3.81 -10.60 -18.23
CA PRO A 33 -2.38 -10.43 -17.97
C PRO A 33 -2.04 -9.04 -17.38
N ASP A 34 -3.02 -8.15 -17.27
CA ASP A 34 -2.91 -6.83 -16.60
C ASP A 34 -3.33 -6.85 -15.11
N GLN A 35 -3.83 -7.98 -14.59
CA GLN A 35 -4.25 -8.09 -13.20
C GLN A 35 -3.02 -8.20 -12.29
N GLY A 36 -2.95 -7.40 -11.22
CA GLY A 36 -1.77 -7.31 -10.34
C GLY A 36 -0.72 -6.28 -10.73
N ARG A 37 -0.82 -5.58 -11.88
CA ARG A 37 0.22 -4.63 -12.29
C ARG A 37 0.41 -3.49 -11.28
N MET A 38 -0.69 -2.85 -10.88
CA MET A 38 -0.65 -1.73 -9.93
C MET A 38 -0.16 -2.19 -8.55
N VAL A 39 -0.59 -3.36 -8.07
CA VAL A 39 -0.19 -3.89 -6.76
C VAL A 39 1.30 -4.25 -6.75
N ARG A 40 1.83 -4.83 -7.84
CA ARG A 40 3.26 -5.13 -7.94
C ARG A 40 4.11 -3.87 -8.01
N MET A 41 3.69 -2.86 -8.76
CA MET A 41 4.37 -1.55 -8.78
C MET A 41 4.33 -0.90 -7.40
N ALA A 42 3.18 -0.92 -6.72
CA ALA A 42 3.03 -0.37 -5.38
C ALA A 42 3.93 -1.09 -4.36
N ALA A 43 3.97 -2.42 -4.37
CA ALA A 43 4.85 -3.21 -3.51
C ALA A 43 6.34 -2.90 -3.77
N PHE A 44 6.74 -2.76 -5.03
CA PHE A 44 8.10 -2.37 -5.40
C PHE A 44 8.46 -0.98 -4.87
N TRP A 45 7.61 0.01 -5.12
CA TRP A 45 7.86 1.39 -4.69
C TRP A 45 7.84 1.53 -3.17
N SER A 46 6.92 0.87 -2.46
CA SER A 46 6.88 0.88 -0.99
C SER A 46 8.14 0.29 -0.38
N CYS A 47 8.61 -0.88 -0.85
CA CYS A 47 9.85 -1.48 -0.37
C CYS A 47 11.08 -0.62 -0.73
N THR A 48 11.08 0.02 -1.90
CA THR A 48 12.18 0.90 -2.33
C THR A 48 12.26 2.16 -1.47
N LEU A 49 11.13 2.80 -1.17
CA LEU A 49 11.09 3.97 -0.28
C LEU A 49 11.54 3.62 1.14
N LEU A 50 11.15 2.44 1.65
CA LEU A 50 11.62 1.94 2.94
C LEU A 50 13.14 1.70 2.93
N ALA A 51 13.66 1.10 1.86
CA ALA A 51 15.10 0.90 1.68
C ALA A 51 15.87 2.23 1.59
N LEU A 52 15.30 3.25 0.93
CA LEU A 52 15.86 4.60 0.89
C LEU A 52 15.91 5.21 2.29
N PHE A 53 14.81 5.15 3.03
CA PHE A 53 14.77 5.65 4.41
C PHE A 53 15.80 4.94 5.30
N GLY A 54 15.87 3.61 5.24
CA GLY A 54 16.88 2.82 5.96
C GLY A 54 18.31 3.18 5.57
N CYS A 55 18.57 3.42 4.29
CA CYS A 55 19.88 3.86 3.80
C CYS A 55 20.25 5.26 4.30
N THR A 56 19.30 6.20 4.34
CA THR A 56 19.54 7.54 4.88
C THR A 56 19.84 7.49 6.38
N SER A 57 19.08 6.68 7.13
CA SER A 57 19.33 6.48 8.56
C SER A 57 20.70 5.85 8.80
N LEU A 58 21.05 4.80 8.04
CA LEU A 58 22.37 4.17 8.13
C LEU A 58 23.50 5.14 7.81
N HIS A 59 23.37 5.94 6.75
CA HIS A 59 24.37 6.95 6.38
C HIS A 59 24.59 7.96 7.52
N THR A 60 23.50 8.48 8.11
CA THR A 60 23.60 9.42 9.24
C THR A 60 24.27 8.80 10.47
N THR A 61 23.96 7.53 10.77
CA THR A 61 24.59 6.81 11.87
C THR A 61 26.07 6.53 11.60
N LEU A 62 26.43 6.16 10.37
CA LEU A 62 27.80 5.80 10.02
C LEU A 62 28.73 7.01 10.07
N VAL A 63 28.29 8.17 9.55
CA VAL A 63 29.01 9.44 9.66
C VAL A 63 29.12 9.87 11.14
N ALA A 64 28.05 9.73 11.93
CA ALA A 64 28.07 10.12 13.34
C ALA A 64 29.00 9.26 14.22
N ASN A 65 29.28 8.00 13.85
CA ASN A 65 30.09 7.09 14.65
C ASN A 65 31.53 6.93 14.14
N PHE A 66 31.80 7.26 12.87
CA PHE A 66 33.12 7.10 12.27
C PHE A 66 33.57 8.42 11.59
N GLU A 67 34.27 9.27 12.34
CA GLU A 67 34.90 10.50 11.82
C GLU A 67 35.86 10.20 10.63
N SER A 68 36.49 9.02 10.62
CA SER A 68 37.35 8.58 9.51
C SER A 68 36.61 8.37 8.19
N MET A 69 35.29 8.20 8.23
CA MET A 69 34.39 8.09 7.09
C MET A 69 33.65 9.40 6.80
N GLU A 70 34.05 10.53 7.39
CA GLU A 70 33.54 11.85 7.01
C GLU A 70 34.40 12.48 5.89
N GLY A 71 35.67 12.09 5.81
CA GLY A 71 36.63 12.65 4.87
C GLY A 71 36.23 12.49 3.39
N ALA A 72 36.22 13.61 2.65
CA ALA A 72 36.02 13.62 1.21
C ALA A 72 37.11 12.82 0.50
N ILE A 73 36.73 11.68 -0.07
CA ILE A 73 37.66 10.89 -0.87
C ILE A 73 37.73 11.59 -2.24
N ALA A 74 38.92 12.10 -2.58
CA ALA A 74 39.28 12.74 -3.85
C ALA A 74 38.90 14.22 -4.08
N GLY A 75 38.39 14.96 -3.09
CA GLY A 75 38.20 16.43 -3.22
C GLY A 75 37.25 16.88 -4.35
N ILE A 76 36.51 15.94 -4.95
CA ILE A 76 35.54 16.19 -6.01
C ILE A 76 34.22 16.59 -5.33
N VAL A 77 34.00 17.90 -5.25
CA VAL A 77 32.71 18.48 -4.89
C VAL A 77 31.87 18.52 -6.16
N ILE A 78 30.80 17.73 -6.22
CA ILE A 78 29.86 17.77 -7.34
C ILE A 78 29.02 19.05 -7.17
N PRO A 79 29.10 20.05 -8.06
CA PRO A 79 28.56 21.39 -7.82
C PRO A 79 27.02 21.51 -7.84
N ILE A 80 26.29 20.44 -8.17
CA ILE A 80 24.82 20.44 -8.29
C ILE A 80 24.12 19.85 -7.05
N VAL A 81 24.82 19.02 -6.28
CA VAL A 81 24.33 18.39 -5.05
C VAL A 81 25.47 18.51 -4.06
N SER A 82 25.37 19.40 -3.07
CA SER A 82 26.42 19.74 -2.09
C SER A 82 26.75 18.59 -1.13
N VAL A 83 27.01 17.40 -1.65
CA VAL A 83 27.37 16.18 -0.94
C VAL A 83 28.80 15.85 -1.32
N GLN A 84 29.68 15.86 -0.32
CA GLN A 84 31.04 15.36 -0.47
C GLN A 84 30.94 13.85 -0.68
N VAL A 85 31.59 13.32 -1.72
CA VAL A 85 31.64 11.87 -1.97
C VAL A 85 32.51 11.24 -0.89
N SER A 86 31.88 10.91 0.23
CA SER A 86 32.52 10.22 1.32
C SER A 86 32.44 8.69 1.13
N GLY A 87 33.35 7.95 1.76
CA GLY A 87 33.28 6.49 1.84
C GLY A 87 31.93 6.01 2.41
N ALA A 88 31.35 6.74 3.36
CA ALA A 88 30.03 6.46 3.89
C ALA A 88 28.92 6.55 2.82
N PHE A 89 29.01 7.52 1.90
CA PHE A 89 28.06 7.67 0.79
C PHE A 89 28.16 6.50 -0.19
N LEU A 90 29.38 6.11 -0.58
CA LEU A 90 29.58 4.97 -1.48
C LEU A 90 29.08 3.65 -0.90
N ILE A 91 29.35 3.39 0.38
CA ILE A 91 28.86 2.20 1.09
C ILE A 91 27.33 2.20 1.12
N SER A 92 26.73 3.34 1.47
CA SER A 92 25.28 3.50 1.57
C SER A 92 24.59 3.30 0.22
N THR A 93 25.07 3.96 -0.84
CA THR A 93 24.51 3.80 -2.20
C THR A 93 24.68 2.38 -2.75
N THR A 94 25.83 1.75 -2.51
CA THR A 94 26.06 0.37 -2.94
C THR A 94 25.13 -0.59 -2.22
N LEU A 95 24.99 -0.43 -0.90
CA LEU A 95 24.06 -1.23 -0.10
C LEU A 95 22.61 -1.04 -0.56
N PHE A 96 22.21 0.20 -0.82
CA PHE A 96 20.88 0.50 -1.36
C PHE A 96 20.64 -0.22 -2.69
N ALA A 97 21.58 -0.17 -3.63
CA ALA A 97 21.47 -0.86 -4.90
C ALA A 97 21.35 -2.39 -4.73
N VAL A 98 22.12 -2.98 -3.82
CA VAL A 98 22.02 -4.41 -3.48
C VAL A 98 20.65 -4.74 -2.90
N ILE A 99 20.15 -3.94 -1.96
CA ILE A 99 18.82 -4.14 -1.36
C ILE A 99 17.72 -4.07 -2.42
N VAL A 100 17.75 -3.07 -3.30
CA VAL A 100 16.77 -2.93 -4.40
C VAL A 100 16.84 -4.13 -5.35
N TYR A 101 18.04 -4.60 -5.70
CA TYR A 101 18.21 -5.79 -6.53
C TYR A 101 17.61 -7.05 -5.88
N VAL A 102 17.86 -7.26 -4.58
CA VAL A 102 17.30 -8.38 -3.82
C VAL A 102 15.77 -8.29 -3.74
N ILE A 103 15.21 -7.12 -3.46
CA ILE A 103 13.76 -6.88 -3.45
C ILE A 103 13.15 -7.22 -4.81
N HIS A 104 13.76 -6.73 -5.89
CA HIS A 104 13.29 -6.98 -7.24
C HIS A 104 13.33 -8.48 -7.57
N ARG A 105 14.43 -9.17 -7.24
CA ARG A 105 14.55 -10.63 -7.39
C ARG A 105 13.47 -11.38 -6.62
N TRP A 106 13.15 -10.94 -5.40
CA TRP A 106 12.16 -11.58 -4.54
C TRP A 106 10.72 -11.36 -5.02
N GLN A 107 10.37 -10.14 -5.45
CA GLN A 107 9.03 -9.82 -5.99
C GLN A 107 8.75 -10.47 -7.36
N GLN A 108 9.78 -10.82 -8.12
CA GLN A 108 9.65 -11.55 -9.38
C GLN A 108 9.32 -13.04 -9.19
N THR A 109 9.36 -13.57 -7.97
CA THR A 109 8.99 -14.96 -7.73
C THR A 109 7.49 -15.18 -7.95
N PRO A 110 7.08 -16.30 -8.58
CA PRO A 110 5.68 -16.54 -8.94
C PRO A 110 4.77 -16.60 -7.71
N LYS A 111 5.25 -17.17 -6.61
CA LYS A 111 4.51 -17.28 -5.34
C LYS A 111 4.09 -15.91 -4.79
N THR A 112 5.02 -14.95 -4.72
CA THR A 112 4.73 -13.60 -4.21
C THR A 112 3.78 -12.86 -5.14
N ALA A 113 3.90 -13.04 -6.46
CA ALA A 113 3.00 -12.43 -7.42
C ALA A 113 1.56 -12.95 -7.29
N GLU A 114 1.38 -14.26 -7.10
CA GLU A 114 0.06 -14.87 -6.89
C GLU A 114 -0.63 -14.37 -5.61
N LEU A 115 0.11 -14.28 -4.50
CA LEU A 115 -0.41 -13.74 -3.23
C LEU A 115 -0.87 -12.28 -3.36
N LEU A 116 -0.10 -11.45 -4.07
CA LEU A 116 -0.46 -10.04 -4.29
C LEU A 116 -1.72 -9.92 -5.16
N ILE A 117 -1.90 -10.79 -6.14
CA ILE A 117 -3.09 -10.80 -7.01
C ILE A 117 -4.32 -11.30 -6.24
N GLU A 118 -4.16 -12.33 -5.40
CA GLU A 118 -5.23 -12.82 -4.53
C GLU A 118 -5.66 -11.73 -3.54
N THR A 119 -4.69 -11.05 -2.92
CA THR A 119 -4.96 -9.92 -2.01
C THR A 119 -5.67 -8.78 -2.75
N GLU A 120 -5.27 -8.45 -3.98
CA GLU A 120 -5.97 -7.45 -4.81
C GLU A 120 -7.42 -7.85 -5.07
N ALA A 121 -7.65 -9.12 -5.41
CA ALA A 121 -8.98 -9.64 -5.67
C ALA A 121 -9.85 -9.60 -4.41
N GLU A 122 -9.27 -9.87 -3.24
CA GLU A 122 -9.97 -9.80 -1.95
C GLU A 122 -10.27 -8.35 -1.55
N LEU A 123 -9.31 -7.44 -1.70
CA LEU A 123 -9.51 -6.00 -1.43
C LEU A 123 -10.58 -5.37 -2.32
N LYS A 124 -10.78 -5.89 -3.54
CA LYS A 124 -11.88 -5.46 -4.43
C LYS A 124 -13.26 -5.94 -4.00
N LYS A 125 -13.35 -6.97 -3.16
CA LYS A 125 -14.62 -7.41 -2.57
C LYS A 125 -15.05 -6.50 -1.42
N VAL A 126 -14.10 -5.81 -0.80
CA VAL A 126 -14.38 -4.83 0.25
C VAL A 126 -15.08 -3.64 -0.39
N THR A 127 -16.31 -3.37 0.08
CA THR A 127 -17.07 -2.18 -0.30
C THR A 127 -16.45 -0.97 0.38
N TRP A 128 -15.48 -0.34 -0.27
CA TRP A 128 -14.89 0.89 0.23
C TRP A 128 -15.92 2.04 0.15
N PRO A 129 -16.11 2.80 1.25
CA PRO A 129 -16.99 3.96 1.23
C PRO A 129 -16.50 4.98 0.20
N SER A 130 -17.43 5.73 -0.39
CA SER A 130 -17.05 6.81 -1.30
C SER A 130 -16.28 7.90 -0.54
N VAL A 131 -15.44 8.66 -1.26
CA VAL A 131 -14.69 9.77 -0.65
C VAL A 131 -15.62 10.76 0.04
N ASP A 132 -16.80 11.00 -0.53
CA ASP A 132 -17.81 11.88 0.05
C ASP A 132 -18.35 11.36 1.38
N GLU A 133 -18.57 10.04 1.51
CA GLU A 133 -19.01 9.40 2.75
C GLU A 133 -17.95 9.48 3.84
N VAL A 134 -16.68 9.27 3.48
CA VAL A 134 -15.54 9.43 4.40
C VAL A 134 -15.40 10.88 4.86
N MET A 135 -15.60 11.84 3.94
CA MET A 135 -15.49 13.27 4.26
C MET A 135 -16.64 13.74 5.15
N ASN A 136 -17.86 13.27 4.87
CA ASN A 136 -19.05 13.59 5.67
C ASN A 136 -19.02 12.95 7.07
N SER A 137 -18.45 11.76 7.21
CA SER A 137 -18.23 11.16 8.54
C SER A 137 -17.09 11.84 9.31
N SER A 138 -16.01 12.23 8.63
CA SER A 138 -14.86 12.89 9.26
C SER A 138 -15.17 14.34 9.71
N ILE A 139 -15.97 15.10 8.96
CA ILE A 139 -16.32 16.48 9.32
C ILE A 139 -17.11 16.55 10.64
N VAL A 140 -17.98 15.57 10.89
CA VAL A 140 -18.71 15.48 12.16
C VAL A 140 -17.74 15.30 13.32
N VAL A 141 -16.73 14.44 13.17
CA VAL A 141 -15.69 14.23 14.20
C VAL A 141 -14.87 15.51 14.40
N ILE A 142 -14.51 16.21 13.33
CA ILE A 142 -13.78 17.49 13.43
C ILE A 142 -14.57 18.53 14.23
N ILE A 143 -15.87 18.68 13.94
CA ILE A 143 -16.75 19.60 14.68
C ILE A 143 -16.84 19.20 16.16
N PHE A 144 -16.94 17.89 16.44
CA PHE A 144 -16.97 17.38 17.80
C PHE A 144 -15.67 17.70 18.57
N VAL A 145 -14.51 17.47 17.95
CA VAL A 145 -13.19 17.78 18.53
C VAL A 145 -13.06 19.28 18.80
N ILE A 146 -13.45 20.14 17.86
CA ILE A 146 -13.40 21.61 18.04
C ILE A 146 -14.32 22.05 19.18
N THR A 147 -15.51 21.47 19.27
CA THR A 147 -16.47 21.77 20.35
C THR A 147 -15.90 21.36 21.71
N LEU A 148 -15.29 20.18 21.79
CA LEU A 148 -14.62 19.71 23.01
C LEU A 148 -13.44 20.62 23.37
N MET A 149 -12.61 21.00 22.40
CA MET A 149 -11.51 21.95 22.62
C MET A 149 -12.01 23.29 23.17
N GLY A 150 -13.10 23.83 22.62
CA GLY A 150 -13.72 25.06 23.12
C GLY A 150 -14.27 24.90 24.54
N PHE A 151 -14.93 23.77 24.83
CA PHE A 151 -15.44 23.47 26.17
C PHE A 151 -14.31 23.35 27.20
N LEU A 152 -13.25 22.60 26.89
CA LEU A 152 -12.07 22.47 27.75
C LEU A 152 -11.40 23.83 27.97
N ALA A 153 -11.09 24.57 26.91
CA ALA A 153 -10.49 25.90 27.03
C ALA A 153 -11.34 26.86 27.88
N GLY A 154 -12.67 26.78 27.74
CA GLY A 154 -13.61 27.53 28.57
C GLY A 154 -13.57 27.08 30.04
N ALA A 155 -13.57 25.78 30.30
CA ALA A 155 -13.47 25.22 31.65
C ALA A 155 -12.14 25.60 32.32
N ASP A 156 -11.01 25.45 31.62
CA ASP A 156 -9.68 25.86 32.06
C ASP A 156 -9.62 27.36 32.38
N TRP A 157 -10.24 28.20 31.53
CA TRP A 157 -10.31 29.65 31.77
C TRP A 157 -11.13 29.99 33.02
N VAL A 158 -12.32 29.39 33.18
CA VAL A 158 -13.19 29.63 34.35
C VAL A 158 -12.53 29.12 35.63
N LEU A 159 -12.03 27.88 35.61
CA LEU A 159 -11.33 27.29 36.74
C LEU A 159 -10.11 28.13 37.11
N GLY A 160 -9.30 28.55 36.12
CA GLY A 160 -8.15 29.42 36.36
C GLY A 160 -8.53 30.73 37.05
N ARG A 161 -9.63 31.38 36.62
CA ARG A 161 -10.16 32.59 37.29
C ARG A 161 -10.62 32.31 38.72
N VAL A 162 -11.36 31.23 38.94
CA VAL A 162 -11.86 30.84 40.27
C VAL A 162 -10.72 30.48 41.21
N PHE A 163 -9.77 29.65 40.76
CA PHE A 163 -8.58 29.29 41.54
C PHE A 163 -7.74 30.51 41.88
N THR A 164 -7.53 31.43 40.94
CA THR A 164 -6.78 32.68 41.20
C THR A 164 -7.50 33.52 42.26
N ARG A 165 -8.84 33.65 42.20
CA ARG A 165 -9.61 34.40 43.22
C ARG A 165 -9.56 33.73 44.60
N ILE A 166 -9.56 32.40 44.67
CA ILE A 166 -9.54 31.64 45.94
C ILE A 166 -8.13 31.58 46.55
N LEU A 167 -7.09 31.28 45.76
CA LEU A 167 -5.71 31.11 46.24
C LEU A 167 -4.99 32.44 46.49
N LEU A 168 -5.21 33.47 45.65
CA LEU A 168 -4.56 34.77 45.86
C LEU A 168 -5.37 35.71 46.76
N GLY A 169 -6.64 35.41 47.07
CA GLY A 169 -7.45 36.06 48.10
C GLY A 169 -7.71 37.57 47.96
N THR A 170 -6.95 38.30 47.14
CA THR A 170 -7.05 39.73 46.85
C THR A 170 -6.01 40.04 45.78
N VAL A 171 -6.47 40.26 44.56
CA VAL A 171 -5.90 41.28 43.66
C VAL A 171 -7.05 41.68 42.77
N GLY A 172 -7.35 42.99 42.79
CA GLY A 172 -8.47 43.62 42.08
C GLY A 172 -8.59 43.12 40.65
#